data_AF-A0AAV6FSB2-F1
#
_entry.id   AF-A0AAV6FSB2-F1
#
_cell.length_a   1.000
_cell.length_b   1.000
_cell.length_c   1.000
_cell.angle_alpha   90.00
_cell.angle_beta   90.00
_cell.angle_gamma   90.00
#
_symmetry.space_group_name_H-M   'P 1'
#
loop_
_entity.id
_entity.type
_entity.pdbx_description
1 polymer ?
#
loop_
_entity_poly.entity_id
_entity_poly.type
_entity_poly.pdbx_seq_one_letter_code
_entity_poly.pdbx_strand_id
1 'polypeptide(L)'
;MTARKSGSRLETEIERCRSEGQWDKIPELVRQLSAKLISNDDLGELLLGESKLQQFLKDNPIKQDASPRGNRPRLVEVRKHLTAALDRGNLKHDYLQEASLLMAKLCYVEGDYREALNQYGRVNMDDLQLIGSPVYRLSMIAEAYATKGLCLEKVPPGSPSLTNKTLDCDQEIITCYEKSGDIALLYLQEVEKALSAGMQNRSPKPGPVSQEQELGYFLETGLQRAHVIHFKNGNLTRGVGRFREILRAVETRTTQNLRMTIARQLAEILLRGMCDQSYWSPLEDPPHQSPLDDPLKTTSHTKDYALSRRPRIYSGEKYASLFCPQENTEEALLLLLISESMANRDAVLSRIPEHNNDRIISLQSASVVYDLLTIALGRRGQYEMLSECLERAMKFAFEEFHLWYQLALSLMAAGKSARAVKVLKECIRLKPDDPTIPLLAVKLCIGTLHWLDEGEPFAKLVVDMGEKAAEFRAKGYLALGLVYSLKATDASLRGMQEEYQKKALSAFQRAQSLSPTDHLAAFYLSLQLAVSRQIPEALGYVRQALQLQGDDVHSLHLLALLLSAQKQSTTEQLNIIEDGSPP
;
A
#
# COMPACT_ATOMS: atom_id res chain seq x y z
N MET A 1 -19.38 41.18 -0.37
CA MET A 1 -19.88 41.60 0.96
C MET A 1 -20.87 40.56 1.45
N THR A 2 -20.46 39.66 2.34
CA THR A 2 -21.28 38.55 2.84
C THR A 2 -21.93 38.93 4.17
N ALA A 3 -23.26 38.88 4.21
CA ALA A 3 -24.06 39.13 5.40
C ALA A 3 -23.69 38.15 6.54
N ARG A 4 -23.14 38.66 7.65
CA ARG A 4 -23.02 37.91 8.90
C ARG A 4 -24.43 37.70 9.45
N LYS A 5 -24.93 36.45 9.48
CA LYS A 5 -26.11 36.09 10.28
C LYS A 5 -25.78 36.38 11.75
N SER A 6 -26.47 37.34 12.37
CA SER A 6 -26.28 37.70 13.78
C SER A 6 -27.06 36.74 14.68
N GLY A 7 -26.47 35.60 15.01
CA GLY A 7 -26.90 34.82 16.19
C GLY A 7 -26.48 35.56 17.47
N SER A 8 -27.18 35.30 18.58
CA SER A 8 -26.70 35.76 19.88
C SER A 8 -25.32 35.16 20.16
N ARG A 9 -24.44 35.86 20.90
CA ARG A 9 -23.09 35.37 21.23
C ARG A 9 -23.10 33.97 21.86
N LEU A 10 -24.19 33.61 22.54
CA LEU A 10 -24.39 32.30 23.14
C LEU A 10 -24.68 31.20 22.09
N GLU A 11 -25.55 31.46 21.12
CA GLU A 11 -25.84 30.53 20.03
C GLU A 11 -24.59 30.24 19.20
N THR A 12 -23.79 31.28 18.89
CA THR A 12 -22.52 31.09 18.15
C THR A 12 -21.51 30.26 18.93
N GLU A 13 -21.51 30.36 20.26
CA GLU A 13 -20.65 29.55 21.11
C GLU A 13 -21.13 28.09 21.17
N ILE A 14 -22.44 27.86 21.22
CA ILE A 14 -23.03 26.50 21.15
C ILE A 14 -22.66 25.85 19.81
N GLU A 15 -22.87 26.54 18.67
CA GLU A 15 -22.52 26.01 17.35
C GLU A 15 -21.03 25.68 17.23
N ARG A 16 -20.18 26.51 17.82
CA ARG A 16 -18.73 26.29 17.88
C ARG A 16 -18.39 25.06 18.72
N CYS A 17 -18.96 24.92 19.92
CA CYS A 17 -18.74 23.75 20.77
C CYS A 17 -19.21 22.45 20.11
N ARG A 18 -20.36 22.45 19.41
CA ARG A 18 -20.83 21.30 18.62
C ARG A 18 -19.85 20.94 17.50
N SER A 19 -19.32 21.95 16.79
CA SER A 19 -18.39 21.75 15.66
C SER A 19 -17.02 21.26 16.12
N GLU A 20 -16.56 21.70 17.29
CA GLU A 20 -15.29 21.30 17.91
C GLU A 20 -15.42 20.02 18.77
N GLY A 21 -16.61 19.42 18.88
CA GLY A 21 -16.86 18.22 19.70
C GLY A 21 -16.68 18.44 21.21
N GLN A 22 -16.83 19.68 21.69
CA GLN A 22 -16.68 20.05 23.11
C GLN A 22 -17.96 19.82 23.90
N TRP A 23 -18.41 18.56 23.93
CA TRP A 23 -19.69 18.16 24.52
C TRP A 23 -19.82 18.50 26.01
N ASP A 24 -18.70 18.47 26.76
CA ASP A 24 -18.69 18.77 28.21
C ASP A 24 -19.14 20.20 28.56
N LYS A 25 -19.05 21.13 27.60
CA LYS A 25 -19.46 22.54 27.79
C LYS A 25 -20.94 22.76 27.48
N ILE A 26 -21.57 21.88 26.70
CA ILE A 26 -22.94 22.07 26.22
C ILE A 26 -23.96 22.17 27.36
N PRO A 27 -23.93 21.34 28.42
CA PRO A 27 -24.91 21.46 29.52
C PRO A 27 -24.90 22.81 30.22
N GLU A 28 -23.72 23.42 30.37
CA GLU A 28 -23.57 24.76 30.96
C GLU A 28 -24.16 25.84 30.06
N LEU A 29 -23.85 25.77 28.76
CA LEU A 29 -24.36 26.72 27.76
C LEU A 29 -25.88 26.63 27.60
N VAL A 30 -26.45 25.42 27.67
CA VAL A 30 -27.90 25.22 27.66
C VAL A 30 -28.55 25.85 28.89
N ARG A 31 -27.96 25.71 30.08
CA ARG A 31 -28.49 26.38 31.29
C ARG A 31 -28.53 27.90 31.15
N GLN A 32 -27.50 28.48 30.54
CA GLN A 32 -27.44 29.92 30.24
C GLN A 32 -28.46 30.34 29.18
N LEU A 33 -28.82 29.45 28.25
CA LEU A 33 -29.81 29.67 27.21
C LEU A 33 -31.22 29.72 27.82
N SER A 34 -31.58 28.71 28.62
CA SER A 34 -32.86 28.64 29.33
C SER A 34 -33.06 29.80 30.32
N ALA A 35 -31.98 30.27 30.96
CA ALA A 35 -32.05 31.42 31.86
C ALA A 35 -32.33 32.76 31.14
N LYS A 36 -32.04 32.86 29.83
CA LYS A 36 -32.23 34.08 29.03
C LYS A 36 -33.51 34.08 28.20
N LEU A 37 -34.01 32.90 27.81
CA LEU A 37 -35.22 32.73 27.01
C LEU A 37 -36.07 31.59 27.58
N ILE A 38 -37.14 31.94 28.29
CA ILE A 38 -38.14 30.99 28.84
C ILE A 38 -38.82 30.18 27.70
N SER A 39 -38.70 30.62 26.45
CA SER A 39 -39.35 30.01 25.27
C SER A 39 -38.53 28.96 24.52
N ASN A 40 -37.29 28.65 24.94
CA ASN A 40 -36.35 27.80 24.18
C ASN A 40 -36.05 26.43 24.82
N ASP A 41 -36.96 25.91 25.65
CA ASP A 41 -36.76 24.64 26.37
C ASP A 41 -36.47 23.46 25.42
N ASP A 42 -37.14 23.39 24.26
CA ASP A 42 -37.00 22.27 23.34
C ASP A 42 -35.65 22.24 22.60
N LEU A 43 -35.04 23.42 22.37
CA LEU A 43 -33.68 23.50 21.83
C LEU A 43 -32.66 23.06 22.90
N GLY A 44 -32.92 23.36 24.17
CA GLY A 44 -32.14 22.84 25.29
C GLY A 44 -32.20 21.31 25.36
N GLU A 45 -33.39 20.73 25.24
CA GLU A 45 -33.59 19.27 25.21
C GLU A 45 -32.84 18.62 24.05
N LEU A 46 -32.92 19.17 22.84
CA LEU A 46 -32.15 18.69 21.68
C LEU A 46 -30.63 18.66 21.95
N LEU A 47 -30.09 19.79 22.43
CA LEU A 47 -28.65 19.95 22.68
C LEU A 47 -28.15 19.03 23.81
N LEU A 48 -28.95 18.83 24.86
CA LEU A 48 -28.64 17.90 25.94
C LEU A 48 -28.69 16.45 25.46
N GLY A 49 -29.69 16.09 24.64
CA GLY A 49 -29.79 14.78 24.01
C GLY A 49 -28.58 14.47 23.14
N GLU A 50 -28.19 15.40 22.25
CA GLU A 50 -26.99 15.27 21.42
C GLU A 50 -25.72 15.12 22.26
N SER A 51 -25.50 16.02 23.23
CA SER A 51 -24.31 16.02 24.07
C SER A 51 -24.14 14.70 24.81
N LYS A 52 -25.21 14.18 25.42
CA LYS A 52 -25.19 12.91 26.15
C LYS A 52 -24.96 11.71 25.22
N LEU A 53 -25.55 11.72 24.02
CA LEU A 53 -25.35 10.68 23.02
C LEU A 53 -23.88 10.63 22.57
N GLN A 54 -23.31 11.79 22.26
CA GLN A 54 -21.93 11.89 21.78
C GLN A 54 -20.92 11.53 22.86
N GLN A 55 -21.14 11.96 24.12
CA GLN A 55 -20.34 11.52 25.26
C GLN A 55 -20.45 10.00 25.48
N PHE A 56 -21.65 9.43 25.38
CA PHE A 56 -21.83 7.98 25.51
C PHE A 56 -21.02 7.21 24.45
N LEU A 57 -21.05 7.67 23.19
CA LEU A 57 -20.31 7.06 22.09
C LEU A 57 -18.79 7.20 22.24
N LYS A 58 -18.31 8.33 22.80
CA LYS A 58 -16.91 8.53 23.14
C LYS A 58 -16.45 7.57 24.24
N ASP A 59 -17.24 7.41 25.29
CA ASP A 59 -16.95 6.49 26.41
C ASP A 59 -17.11 5.01 26.01
N ASN A 60 -17.93 4.73 24.99
CA ASN A 60 -18.25 3.38 24.53
C ASN A 60 -18.12 3.27 23.01
N PRO A 61 -16.90 3.30 22.46
CA PRO A 61 -16.68 3.22 21.02
C PRO A 61 -17.37 2.00 20.40
N ILE A 62 -17.99 2.20 19.24
CA ILE A 62 -18.61 1.12 18.47
C ILE A 62 -17.49 0.44 17.68
N LYS A 63 -17.38 -0.88 17.83
CA LYS A 63 -16.51 -1.71 16.99
C LYS A 63 -17.33 -2.33 15.86
N GLN A 64 -16.68 -2.57 14.72
CA GLN A 64 -17.29 -3.34 13.64
C GLN A 64 -17.78 -4.70 14.17
N ASP A 65 -19.00 -5.09 13.80
CA ASP A 65 -19.67 -6.32 14.22
C ASP A 65 -19.97 -6.48 15.73
N ALA A 66 -19.94 -5.39 16.50
CA ALA A 66 -20.39 -5.40 17.89
C ALA A 66 -21.91 -5.60 18.00
N SER A 67 -22.34 -6.34 19.04
CA SER A 67 -23.77 -6.46 19.39
C SER A 67 -24.37 -5.10 19.75
N PRO A 68 -25.68 -4.88 19.47
CA PRO A 68 -26.38 -3.67 19.90
C PRO A 68 -26.19 -3.39 21.38
N ARG A 69 -26.07 -2.11 21.75
CA ARG A 69 -25.76 -1.73 23.15
C ARG A 69 -26.96 -1.87 24.09
N GLY A 70 -28.16 -2.11 23.56
CA GLY A 70 -29.42 -2.29 24.29
C GLY A 70 -29.85 -1.06 25.10
N ASN A 71 -30.89 -1.22 25.92
CA ASN A 71 -31.42 -0.14 26.76
C ASN A 71 -30.49 0.14 27.96
N ARG A 72 -29.55 1.06 27.78
CA ARG A 72 -28.69 1.57 28.86
C ARG A 72 -29.30 2.82 29.50
N PRO A 73 -29.13 3.06 30.82
CA PRO A 73 -29.72 4.23 31.49
C PRO A 73 -29.40 5.57 30.82
N ARG A 74 -28.13 5.77 30.39
CA ARG A 74 -27.73 6.98 29.66
C ARG A 74 -28.45 7.14 28.32
N LEU A 75 -28.73 6.05 27.61
CA LEU A 75 -29.45 6.07 26.33
C LEU A 75 -30.95 6.33 26.52
N VAL A 76 -31.53 5.82 27.61
CA VAL A 76 -32.92 6.15 28.01
C VAL A 76 -33.07 7.65 28.30
N GLU A 77 -32.08 8.28 28.94
CA GLU A 77 -32.07 9.74 29.12
C GLU A 77 -31.96 10.50 27.80
N VAL A 78 -31.08 10.06 26.89
CA VAL A 78 -30.98 10.65 25.54
C VAL A 78 -32.32 10.54 24.82
N ARG A 79 -32.95 9.37 24.84
CA ARG A 79 -34.27 9.12 24.26
C ARG A 79 -35.30 10.10 24.81
N LYS A 80 -35.36 10.25 26.13
CA LYS A 80 -36.28 11.18 26.80
C LYS A 80 -36.10 12.62 26.31
N HIS A 81 -34.86 13.11 26.24
CA HIS A 81 -34.55 14.46 25.75
C HIS A 81 -34.96 14.64 24.28
N LEU A 82 -34.60 13.70 23.40
CA LEU A 82 -34.92 13.80 21.97
C LEU A 82 -36.43 13.65 21.69
N THR A 83 -37.13 12.77 22.41
CA THR A 83 -38.58 12.63 22.33
C THR A 83 -39.29 13.91 22.81
N ALA A 84 -38.84 14.51 23.93
CA ALA A 84 -39.39 15.79 24.39
C ALA A 84 -39.21 16.91 23.35
N ALA A 85 -38.05 16.97 22.68
CA ALA A 85 -37.78 17.93 21.62
C ALA A 85 -38.66 17.73 20.37
N LEU A 86 -38.98 16.48 20.02
CA LEU A 86 -39.80 16.13 18.86
C LEU A 86 -41.31 16.28 19.12
N ASP A 87 -41.81 15.82 20.26
CA ASP A 87 -43.25 15.75 20.56
C ASP A 87 -43.88 17.14 20.74
N ARG A 88 -43.11 18.10 21.27
CA ARG A 88 -43.59 19.47 21.54
C ARG A 88 -43.63 20.34 20.28
N GLY A 89 -42.86 20.00 19.25
CA GLY A 89 -42.94 20.62 17.93
C GLY A 89 -42.57 22.10 17.82
N ASN A 90 -42.02 22.73 18.88
CA ASN A 90 -41.71 24.17 18.88
C ASN A 90 -40.36 24.52 18.25
N LEU A 91 -39.63 23.52 17.75
CA LEU A 91 -38.35 23.71 17.08
C LEU A 91 -38.52 24.23 15.65
N LYS A 92 -37.58 25.05 15.19
CA LYS A 92 -37.46 25.38 13.76
C LYS A 92 -37.26 24.09 12.95
N HIS A 93 -37.72 24.09 11.70
CA HIS A 93 -37.62 22.93 10.79
C HIS A 93 -36.21 22.32 10.77
N ASP A 94 -35.18 23.16 10.68
CA ASP A 94 -33.77 22.74 10.69
C ASP A 94 -33.38 21.95 11.95
N TYR A 95 -33.91 22.31 13.11
CA TYR A 95 -33.64 21.62 14.38
C TYR A 95 -34.53 20.38 14.57
N LEU A 96 -35.74 20.36 14.02
CA LEU A 96 -36.56 19.16 13.96
C LEU A 96 -35.87 18.07 13.12
N GLN A 97 -35.30 18.45 11.98
CA GLN A 97 -34.47 17.54 11.19
C GLN A 97 -33.30 17.00 12.02
N GLU A 98 -32.54 17.86 12.71
CA GLU A 98 -31.43 17.43 13.59
C GLU A 98 -31.89 16.46 14.68
N ALA A 99 -33.03 16.73 15.34
CA ALA A 99 -33.60 15.86 16.35
C ALA A 99 -33.96 14.48 15.79
N SER A 100 -34.56 14.42 14.60
CA SER A 100 -34.86 13.16 13.92
C SER A 100 -33.61 12.39 13.49
N LEU A 101 -32.56 13.06 13.01
CA LEU A 101 -31.28 12.40 12.67
C LEU A 101 -30.60 11.81 13.91
N LEU A 102 -30.62 12.54 15.02
CA LEU A 102 -30.07 12.06 16.30
C LEU A 102 -30.90 10.91 16.88
N MET A 103 -32.23 10.97 16.76
CA MET A 103 -33.12 9.88 17.14
C MET A 103 -32.84 8.62 16.31
N ALA A 104 -32.65 8.77 15.00
CA ALA A 104 -32.28 7.67 14.12
C ALA A 104 -30.94 7.03 14.51
N LYS A 105 -29.93 7.86 14.82
CA LYS A 105 -28.63 7.40 15.33
C LYS A 105 -28.78 6.65 16.66
N LEU A 106 -29.59 7.17 17.59
CA LEU A 106 -29.89 6.49 18.85
C LEU A 106 -30.54 5.11 18.61
N CYS A 107 -31.54 5.04 17.75
CA CYS A 107 -32.20 3.77 17.40
C CYS A 107 -31.21 2.75 16.83
N TYR A 108 -30.27 3.17 15.97
CA TYR A 108 -29.19 2.29 15.50
C TYR A 108 -28.33 1.75 16.65
N VAL A 109 -27.92 2.61 17.60
CA VAL A 109 -27.10 2.22 18.75
C VAL A 109 -27.81 1.22 19.67
N GLU A 110 -29.12 1.39 19.84
CA GLU A 110 -29.97 0.49 20.62
C GLU A 110 -30.32 -0.81 19.88
N GLY A 111 -30.16 -0.84 18.55
CA GLY A 111 -30.41 -2.01 17.68
C GLY A 111 -31.75 -2.01 16.96
N ASP A 112 -32.52 -0.92 17.03
CA ASP A 112 -33.77 -0.76 16.29
C ASP A 112 -33.53 -0.13 14.92
N TYR A 113 -33.05 -0.96 13.99
CA TYR A 113 -32.68 -0.52 12.64
C TYR A 113 -33.89 -0.07 11.81
N ARG A 114 -35.07 -0.67 12.04
CA ARG A 114 -36.30 -0.32 11.29
C ARG A 114 -36.78 1.06 11.67
N GLU A 115 -36.80 1.37 12.97
CA GLU A 115 -37.20 2.70 13.41
C GLU A 115 -36.19 3.77 12.99
N ALA A 116 -34.88 3.45 12.99
CA ALA A 116 -33.88 4.35 12.43
C ALA A 116 -34.16 4.70 10.96
N LEU A 117 -34.51 3.72 10.12
CA LEU A 117 -34.88 3.94 8.72
C LEU A 117 -36.17 4.77 8.58
N ASN A 118 -37.17 4.53 9.43
CA ASN A 118 -38.39 5.35 9.45
C ASN A 118 -38.07 6.82 9.74
N GLN A 119 -37.20 7.09 10.72
CA GLN A 119 -36.78 8.45 11.06
C GLN A 119 -36.03 9.12 9.90
N TYR A 120 -35.11 8.41 9.22
CA TYR A 120 -34.44 8.95 8.03
C TYR A 120 -35.42 9.22 6.88
N GLY A 121 -36.45 8.37 6.70
CA GLY A 121 -37.49 8.56 5.71
C GLY A 121 -38.33 9.83 5.93
N ARG A 122 -38.51 10.26 7.18
CA ARG A 122 -39.25 11.49 7.53
C ARG A 122 -38.48 12.78 7.21
N VAL A 123 -37.16 12.74 7.25
CA VAL A 123 -36.30 13.93 7.09
C VAL A 123 -36.06 14.31 5.63
N ASN A 124 -36.31 13.38 4.70
CA ASN A 124 -35.87 13.44 3.30
C ASN A 124 -34.40 13.87 3.15
N MET A 125 -33.50 12.93 3.37
CA MET A 125 -32.04 13.16 3.44
C MET A 125 -31.45 13.87 2.21
N ASP A 126 -32.06 13.70 1.03
CA ASP A 126 -31.57 14.29 -0.23
C ASP A 126 -31.79 15.81 -0.31
N ASP A 127 -32.74 16.35 0.45
CA ASP A 127 -33.05 17.79 0.48
C ASP A 127 -32.20 18.58 1.50
N LEU A 128 -31.32 17.89 2.24
CA LEU A 128 -30.51 18.53 3.28
C LEU A 128 -29.46 19.48 2.66
N GLN A 129 -29.53 20.76 3.05
CA GLN A 129 -28.62 21.79 2.54
C GLN A 129 -27.19 21.59 3.03
N LEU A 130 -26.22 21.60 2.09
CA LEU A 130 -24.78 21.56 2.39
C LEU A 130 -24.11 22.94 2.25
N ILE A 131 -24.69 23.82 1.43
CA ILE A 131 -24.19 25.18 1.20
C ILE A 131 -24.61 26.07 2.38
N GLY A 132 -23.65 26.77 2.98
CA GLY A 132 -23.93 27.67 4.11
C GLY A 132 -24.25 26.98 5.43
N SER A 133 -24.25 25.65 5.47
CA SER A 133 -24.45 24.87 6.70
C SER A 133 -23.26 24.98 7.66
N PRO A 134 -23.51 25.04 8.98
CA PRO A 134 -22.45 25.03 9.98
C PRO A 134 -21.71 23.69 9.98
N VAL A 135 -20.47 23.71 10.47
CA VAL A 135 -19.54 22.56 10.37
C VAL A 135 -20.10 21.31 11.06
N TYR A 136 -20.68 21.43 12.26
CA TYR A 136 -21.32 20.29 12.95
C TYR A 136 -22.43 19.63 12.13
N ARG A 137 -23.18 20.41 11.33
CA ARG A 137 -24.31 19.90 10.54
C ARG A 137 -23.81 19.06 9.37
N LEU A 138 -22.66 19.42 8.77
CA LEU A 138 -22.02 18.57 7.76
C LEU A 138 -21.63 17.21 8.34
N SER A 139 -21.05 17.19 9.56
CA SER A 139 -20.76 15.93 10.26
C SER A 139 -22.02 15.11 10.49
N MET A 140 -23.08 15.74 11.01
CA MET A 140 -24.35 15.05 11.29
C MET A 140 -24.96 14.42 10.04
N ILE A 141 -24.94 15.14 8.90
CA ILE A 141 -25.44 14.62 7.62
C ILE A 141 -24.58 13.44 7.14
N ALA A 142 -23.25 13.56 7.20
CA ALA A 142 -22.35 12.48 6.80
C ALA A 142 -22.59 11.22 7.65
N GLU A 143 -22.66 11.36 8.97
CA GLU A 143 -22.94 10.26 9.88
C GLU A 143 -24.33 9.65 9.65
N ALA A 144 -25.34 10.48 9.40
CA ALA A 144 -26.69 10.02 9.11
C ALA A 144 -26.75 9.13 7.85
N TYR A 145 -26.07 9.51 6.77
CA TYR A 145 -25.95 8.67 5.59
C TYR A 145 -25.22 7.34 5.87
N ALA A 146 -24.12 7.37 6.65
CA ALA A 146 -23.41 6.15 7.04
C ALA A 146 -24.31 5.23 7.89
N THR A 147 -25.03 5.79 8.87
CA THR A 147 -25.96 5.05 9.72
C THR A 147 -27.14 4.50 8.93
N LYS A 148 -27.70 5.26 7.96
CA LYS A 148 -28.74 4.75 7.06
C LYS A 148 -28.24 3.53 6.29
N GLY A 149 -27.04 3.59 5.70
CA GLY A 149 -26.41 2.46 5.03
C GLY A 149 -26.23 1.25 5.95
N LEU A 150 -25.73 1.47 7.18
CA LEU A 150 -25.57 0.41 8.18
C LEU A 150 -26.91 -0.23 8.59
N CYS A 151 -27.97 0.56 8.74
CA CYS A 151 -29.31 0.03 9.01
C CYS A 151 -29.81 -0.84 7.85
N LEU A 152 -29.65 -0.39 6.59
CA LEU A 152 -30.04 -1.14 5.41
C LEU A 152 -29.30 -2.49 5.31
N GLU A 153 -28.00 -2.54 5.64
CA GLU A 153 -27.23 -3.81 5.68
C GLU A 153 -27.76 -4.80 6.74
N LYS A 154 -28.38 -4.32 7.83
CA LYS A 154 -28.84 -5.16 8.95
C LYS A 154 -30.28 -5.64 8.82
N VAL A 155 -31.08 -5.04 7.93
CA VAL A 155 -32.48 -5.45 7.73
C VAL A 155 -32.52 -6.59 6.69
N PRO A 156 -33.06 -7.78 7.03
CA PRO A 156 -33.10 -8.90 6.08
C PRO A 156 -34.01 -8.59 4.88
N PRO A 157 -33.69 -9.10 3.67
CA PRO A 157 -34.53 -8.99 2.49
C PRO A 157 -35.78 -9.88 2.66
N GLY A 158 -36.76 -9.38 3.43
CA GLY A 158 -37.90 -10.17 3.89
C GLY A 158 -39.12 -9.30 4.14
N SER A 159 -39.73 -8.80 3.06
CA SER A 159 -41.13 -8.36 3.01
C SER A 159 -41.67 -8.73 1.61
N PRO A 160 -42.93 -9.21 1.49
CA PRO A 160 -43.40 -10.07 0.39
C PRO A 160 -43.69 -9.32 -0.93
N SER A 161 -42.82 -8.40 -1.36
CA SER A 161 -43.04 -7.60 -2.59
C SER A 161 -41.79 -7.46 -3.48
N LEU A 162 -40.68 -8.16 -3.22
CA LEU A 162 -39.35 -7.71 -3.67
C LEU A 162 -38.46 -8.79 -4.32
N THR A 163 -39.01 -9.72 -5.09
CA THR A 163 -38.20 -10.73 -5.80
C THR A 163 -37.33 -10.17 -6.94
N ASN A 164 -37.50 -8.90 -7.32
CA ASN A 164 -36.65 -8.18 -8.30
C ASN A 164 -35.84 -6.99 -7.72
N LYS A 165 -35.84 -6.74 -6.39
CA LYS A 165 -35.25 -5.50 -5.79
C LYS A 165 -33.94 -5.68 -5.01
N THR A 166 -33.28 -6.83 -5.07
CA THR A 166 -32.03 -7.06 -4.31
C THR A 166 -30.89 -6.18 -4.81
N LEU A 167 -30.78 -6.00 -6.13
CA LEU A 167 -29.76 -5.13 -6.77
C LEU A 167 -30.01 -3.64 -6.48
N ASP A 168 -31.27 -3.20 -6.48
CA ASP A 168 -31.63 -1.81 -6.15
C ASP A 168 -31.31 -1.47 -4.68
N CYS A 169 -31.50 -2.44 -3.77
CA CYS A 169 -31.18 -2.31 -2.35
C CYS A 169 -29.67 -2.20 -2.13
N ASP A 170 -28.87 -3.04 -2.81
CA ASP A 170 -27.40 -2.98 -2.73
C ASP A 170 -26.85 -1.65 -3.28
N GLN A 171 -27.43 -1.15 -4.38
CA GLN A 171 -27.07 0.16 -4.94
C GLN A 171 -27.44 1.32 -4.00
N GLU A 172 -28.59 1.25 -3.32
CA GLU A 172 -28.98 2.25 -2.31
C GLU A 172 -28.00 2.27 -1.13
N ILE A 173 -27.58 1.09 -0.64
CA ILE A 173 -26.59 0.97 0.45
C ILE A 173 -25.27 1.63 0.05
N ILE A 174 -24.75 1.29 -1.14
CA ILE A 174 -23.52 1.88 -1.66
C ILE A 174 -23.67 3.40 -1.79
N THR A 175 -24.78 3.89 -2.36
CA THR A 175 -25.04 5.32 -2.53
C THR A 175 -25.05 6.07 -1.20
N CYS A 176 -25.59 5.45 -0.15
CA CYS A 176 -25.53 6.02 1.20
C CYS A 176 -24.09 6.21 1.67
N TYR A 177 -23.24 5.19 1.51
CA TYR A 177 -21.83 5.30 1.89
C TYR A 177 -21.05 6.28 1.00
N GLU A 178 -21.31 6.35 -0.31
CA GLU A 178 -20.65 7.31 -1.20
C GLU A 178 -20.99 8.76 -0.82
N LYS A 179 -22.29 9.06 -0.61
CA LYS A 179 -22.73 10.39 -0.11
C LYS A 179 -22.11 10.70 1.25
N SER A 180 -22.10 9.73 2.16
CA SER A 180 -21.47 9.87 3.48
C SER A 180 -20.00 10.23 3.38
N GLY A 181 -19.22 9.48 2.60
CA GLY A 181 -17.79 9.73 2.41
C GLY A 181 -17.50 11.09 1.76
N ASP A 182 -18.26 11.47 0.73
CA ASP A 182 -18.07 12.75 0.04
C ASP A 182 -18.38 13.95 0.98
N ILE A 183 -19.44 13.85 1.79
CA ILE A 183 -19.80 14.89 2.78
C ILE A 183 -18.82 14.86 3.97
N ALA A 184 -18.32 13.69 4.37
CA ALA A 184 -17.30 13.57 5.42
C ALA A 184 -16.00 14.26 5.01
N LEU A 185 -15.52 14.06 3.78
CA LEU A 185 -14.34 14.77 3.26
C LEU A 185 -14.56 16.29 3.26
N LEU A 186 -15.74 16.74 2.84
CA LEU A 186 -16.11 18.16 2.89
C LEU A 186 -16.09 18.70 4.34
N TYR A 187 -16.69 17.96 5.27
CA TYR A 187 -16.69 18.31 6.70
C TYR A 187 -15.27 18.47 7.24
N LEU A 188 -14.39 17.49 7.02
CA LEU A 188 -13.03 17.51 7.55
C LEU A 188 -12.21 18.69 7.02
N GLN A 189 -12.38 19.05 5.75
CA GLN A 189 -11.73 20.23 5.15
C GLN A 189 -12.24 21.55 5.74
N GLU A 190 -13.52 21.64 6.07
CA GLU A 190 -14.09 22.82 6.71
C GLU A 190 -13.68 22.94 8.19
N VAL A 191 -13.56 21.82 8.92
CA VAL A 191 -12.98 21.79 10.28
C VAL A 191 -11.56 22.33 10.27
N GLU A 192 -10.70 21.84 9.39
CA GLU A 192 -9.29 22.27 9.33
C GLU A 192 -9.16 23.75 8.94
N LYS A 193 -10.01 24.24 8.03
CA LYS A 193 -10.10 25.65 7.69
C LYS A 193 -10.52 26.51 8.88
N ALA A 194 -11.51 26.06 9.67
CA ALA A 194 -11.97 26.77 10.86
C ALA A 194 -10.87 26.84 11.94
N LEU A 195 -10.15 25.74 12.16
CA LEU A 195 -9.01 25.68 13.08
C LEU A 195 -7.87 26.63 12.65
N SER A 196 -7.57 26.68 11.36
CA SER A 196 -6.52 27.54 10.80
C SER A 196 -6.85 29.03 10.94
N ALA A 197 -8.12 29.42 10.76
CA ALA A 197 -8.58 30.80 10.95
C ALA A 197 -8.54 31.25 12.43
N GLY A 198 -8.76 30.32 13.37
CA GLY A 198 -8.66 30.58 14.81
C GLY A 198 -7.23 30.82 15.31
N MET A 199 -6.23 30.22 14.62
CA MET A 199 -4.81 30.34 14.98
C MET A 199 -4.21 31.72 14.68
N GLN A 200 -4.67 32.40 13.61
CA GLN A 200 -4.19 33.75 13.28
C GLN A 200 -4.63 34.84 14.28
N ASN A 201 -5.62 34.54 15.14
CA ASN A 201 -6.16 35.47 16.12
C ASN A 201 -5.68 35.21 17.56
N ARG A 202 -4.73 34.30 17.78
CA ARG A 202 -4.15 34.03 19.11
C ARG A 202 -2.65 34.34 19.11
N SER A 203 -2.21 35.11 20.10
CA SER A 203 -0.78 35.31 20.40
C SER A 203 -0.10 33.94 20.65
N PRO A 204 1.18 33.75 20.29
CA PRO A 204 1.86 32.47 20.42
C PRO A 204 2.07 32.14 21.89
N LYS A 205 1.11 31.45 22.50
CA LYS A 205 1.31 30.71 23.74
C LYS A 205 1.40 29.23 23.41
N PRO A 206 2.36 28.48 23.97
CA PRO A 206 2.38 27.03 23.87
C PRO A 206 1.19 26.49 24.65
N GLY A 207 0.09 26.26 23.95
CA GLY A 207 -1.06 25.51 24.45
C GLY A 207 -0.76 24.01 24.40
N PRO A 208 -1.54 23.17 25.10
CA PRO A 208 -1.36 21.73 25.10
C PRO A 208 -1.41 21.20 23.67
N VAL A 209 -0.58 20.20 23.40
CA VAL A 209 -0.56 19.40 22.17
C VAL A 209 -1.98 19.22 21.63
N SER A 210 -2.22 19.68 20.40
CA SER A 210 -3.51 19.56 19.71
C SER A 210 -4.04 18.13 19.94
N GLN A 211 -5.17 17.97 20.63
CA GLN A 211 -5.80 16.66 20.77
C GLN A 211 -5.96 16.08 19.36
N GLU A 212 -5.34 14.94 19.09
CA GLU A 212 -5.56 14.20 17.84
C GLU A 212 -7.05 13.98 17.71
N GLN A 213 -7.65 14.61 16.70
CA GLN A 213 -9.07 14.47 16.43
C GLN A 213 -9.28 13.11 15.77
N GLU A 214 -9.50 12.10 16.61
CA GLU A 214 -9.82 10.74 16.18
C GLU A 214 -11.14 10.73 15.42
N LEU A 215 -11.20 9.98 14.32
CA LEU A 215 -12.36 9.92 13.48
C LEU A 215 -13.42 9.02 14.13
N GLY A 216 -14.66 9.50 14.24
CA GLY A 216 -15.73 8.67 14.83
C GLY A 216 -16.11 7.49 13.93
N TYR A 217 -16.53 6.38 14.53
CA TYR A 217 -16.95 5.14 13.85
C TYR A 217 -17.82 5.35 12.61
N PHE A 218 -18.81 6.24 12.68
CA PHE A 218 -19.72 6.50 11.56
C PHE A 218 -19.04 7.21 10.40
N LEU A 219 -18.13 8.16 10.68
CA LEU A 219 -17.36 8.85 9.65
C LEU A 219 -16.32 7.92 9.02
N GLU A 220 -15.65 7.07 9.81
CA GLU A 220 -14.74 6.03 9.30
C GLU A 220 -15.48 5.07 8.38
N THR A 221 -16.66 4.60 8.80
CA THR A 221 -17.52 3.74 8.01
C THR A 221 -17.93 4.44 6.70
N GLY A 222 -18.35 5.70 6.78
CA GLY A 222 -18.74 6.50 5.61
C GLY A 222 -17.62 6.64 4.57
N LEU A 223 -16.39 6.87 5.04
CA LEU A 223 -15.23 7.00 4.14
C LEU A 223 -14.81 5.67 3.50
N GLN A 224 -14.91 4.55 4.24
CA GLN A 224 -14.32 3.28 3.81
C GLN A 224 -15.30 2.29 3.18
N ARG A 225 -16.54 2.24 3.66
CA ARG A 225 -17.44 1.12 3.36
C ARG A 225 -17.84 1.01 1.90
N ALA A 226 -17.99 2.14 1.19
CA ALA A 226 -18.35 2.16 -0.23
C ALA A 226 -17.38 1.37 -1.10
N HIS A 227 -16.07 1.67 -1.03
CA HIS A 227 -15.08 0.97 -1.84
C HIS A 227 -14.90 -0.49 -1.40
N VAL A 228 -15.07 -0.79 -0.10
CA VAL A 228 -15.05 -2.18 0.40
C VAL A 228 -16.16 -3.01 -0.24
N ILE A 229 -17.38 -2.48 -0.35
CA ILE A 229 -18.49 -3.17 -1.00
C ILE A 229 -18.21 -3.34 -2.50
N HIS A 230 -17.73 -2.30 -3.18
CA HIS A 230 -17.38 -2.38 -4.61
C HIS A 230 -16.39 -3.51 -4.90
N PHE A 231 -15.31 -3.62 -4.13
CA PHE A 231 -14.34 -4.71 -4.31
C PHE A 231 -14.91 -6.08 -3.94
N LYS A 232 -15.73 -6.18 -2.89
CA LYS A 232 -16.42 -7.44 -2.53
C LYS A 232 -17.35 -7.93 -3.64
N ASN A 233 -18.00 -7.00 -4.34
CA ASN A 233 -18.93 -7.31 -5.42
C ASN A 233 -18.23 -7.56 -6.77
N GLY A 234 -16.90 -7.43 -6.83
CA GLY A 234 -16.11 -7.55 -8.06
C GLY A 234 -16.27 -6.35 -9.01
N ASN A 235 -16.75 -5.20 -8.53
CA ASN A 235 -16.83 -3.97 -9.31
C ASN A 235 -15.54 -3.15 -9.11
N LEU A 236 -14.47 -3.60 -9.75
CA LEU A 236 -13.14 -3.02 -9.59
C LEU A 236 -13.10 -1.59 -10.12
N THR A 237 -13.80 -1.29 -11.21
CA THR A 237 -13.80 0.06 -11.81
C THR A 237 -14.37 1.10 -10.85
N ARG A 238 -15.51 0.82 -10.21
CA ARG A 238 -16.08 1.71 -9.18
C ARG A 238 -15.23 1.77 -7.92
N GLY A 239 -14.63 0.65 -7.50
CA GLY A 239 -13.74 0.61 -6.34
C GLY A 239 -12.50 1.49 -6.54
N VAL A 240 -11.83 1.37 -7.70
CA VAL A 240 -10.70 2.23 -8.10
C VAL A 240 -11.13 3.69 -8.23
N GLY A 241 -12.30 3.95 -8.83
CA GLY A 241 -12.89 5.30 -8.89
C GLY A 241 -13.04 5.92 -7.49
N ARG A 242 -13.60 5.19 -6.52
CA ARG A 242 -13.73 5.65 -5.14
C ARG A 242 -12.38 5.91 -4.46
N PHE A 243 -11.37 5.06 -4.68
CA PHE A 243 -10.02 5.32 -4.19
C PHE A 243 -9.44 6.61 -4.76
N ARG A 244 -9.53 6.83 -6.07
CA ARG A 244 -9.06 8.04 -6.73
C ARG A 244 -9.79 9.28 -6.23
N GLU A 245 -11.10 9.22 -6.03
CA GLU A 245 -11.89 10.34 -5.51
C GLU A 245 -11.44 10.76 -4.10
N ILE A 246 -11.21 9.80 -3.20
CA ILE A 246 -10.71 10.08 -1.84
C ILE A 246 -9.30 10.66 -1.90
N LEU A 247 -8.41 10.10 -2.73
CA LEU A 247 -7.02 10.58 -2.84
C LEU A 247 -6.89 11.95 -3.50
N ARG A 248 -7.80 12.29 -4.43
CA ARG A 248 -7.85 13.59 -5.11
C ARG A 248 -8.43 14.71 -4.25
N ALA A 249 -9.19 14.38 -3.20
CA ALA A 249 -9.61 15.37 -2.22
C ALA A 249 -8.39 15.95 -1.50
N VAL A 250 -8.39 17.27 -1.27
CA VAL A 250 -7.32 17.97 -0.55
C VAL A 250 -7.17 17.37 0.84
N GLU A 251 -5.93 17.05 1.19
CA GLU A 251 -5.52 16.42 2.45
C GLU A 251 -5.92 17.26 3.65
N THR A 252 -6.33 16.57 4.71
CA THR A 252 -6.49 17.12 6.06
C THR A 252 -5.67 16.28 7.03
N ARG A 253 -5.27 16.82 8.18
CA ARG A 253 -4.56 16.05 9.22
C ARG A 253 -5.25 14.73 9.58
N THR A 254 -6.58 14.74 9.68
CA THR A 254 -7.40 13.57 10.02
C THR A 254 -7.51 12.51 8.93
N THR A 255 -7.20 12.85 7.67
CA THR A 255 -7.29 11.90 6.53
C THR A 255 -5.94 11.29 6.15
N GLN A 256 -4.84 11.67 6.79
CA GLN A 256 -3.48 11.23 6.42
C GLN A 256 -3.32 9.71 6.43
N ASN A 257 -3.68 9.05 7.54
CA ASN A 257 -3.56 7.60 7.67
C ASN A 257 -4.46 6.84 6.66
N LEU A 258 -5.69 7.33 6.46
CA LEU A 258 -6.60 6.78 5.45
C LEU A 258 -5.99 6.88 4.05
N ARG A 259 -5.48 8.06 3.68
CA ARG A 259 -4.87 8.30 2.36
C ARG A 259 -3.62 7.47 2.15
N MET A 260 -2.77 7.31 3.17
CA MET A 260 -1.61 6.40 3.12
C MET A 260 -2.05 4.96 2.79
N THR A 261 -3.04 4.44 3.51
CA THR A 261 -3.55 3.08 3.33
C THR A 261 -4.20 2.89 1.96
N ILE A 262 -5.06 3.81 1.54
CA ILE A 262 -5.73 3.77 0.23
C ILE A 262 -4.73 3.91 -0.91
N ALA A 263 -3.72 4.78 -0.79
CA ALA A 263 -2.68 4.94 -1.81
C ALA A 263 -1.92 3.63 -2.05
N ARG A 264 -1.49 2.96 -0.97
CA ARG A 264 -0.86 1.64 -1.07
C ARG A 264 -1.79 0.60 -1.70
N GLN A 265 -3.04 0.51 -1.24
CA GLN A 265 -4.01 -0.46 -1.78
C GLN A 265 -4.32 -0.22 -3.26
N LEU A 266 -4.43 1.04 -3.69
CA LEU A 266 -4.62 1.37 -5.09
C LEU A 266 -3.37 1.01 -5.91
N ALA A 267 -2.16 1.28 -5.41
CA ALA A 267 -0.92 0.86 -6.08
C ALA A 267 -0.84 -0.67 -6.23
N GLU A 268 -1.27 -1.44 -5.23
CA GLU A 268 -1.38 -2.90 -5.35
C GLU A 268 -2.31 -3.31 -6.49
N ILE A 269 -3.51 -2.72 -6.57
CA ILE A 269 -4.48 -3.01 -7.63
C ILE A 269 -3.89 -2.66 -9.00
N LEU A 270 -3.24 -1.51 -9.13
CA LEU A 270 -2.64 -1.06 -10.39
C LEU A 270 -1.53 -2.01 -10.88
N LEU A 271 -0.74 -2.59 -9.97
CA LEU A 271 0.39 -3.46 -10.31
C LEU A 271 -0.01 -4.92 -10.59
N ARG A 272 -1.06 -5.44 -9.93
CA ARG A 272 -1.43 -6.87 -10.00
C ARG A 272 -2.83 -7.14 -10.54
N GLY A 273 -3.73 -6.16 -10.49
CA GLY A 273 -5.13 -6.28 -10.89
C GLY A 273 -5.47 -5.57 -12.19
N MET A 274 -4.56 -4.76 -12.75
CA MET A 274 -4.76 -3.99 -13.97
C MET A 274 -3.58 -4.17 -14.93
N CYS A 275 -3.83 -3.94 -16.22
CA CYS A 275 -2.83 -3.84 -17.29
C CYS A 275 -3.04 -2.57 -18.12
N ASP A 276 -2.10 -2.29 -19.02
CA ASP A 276 -2.10 -1.08 -19.88
C ASP A 276 -3.40 -0.90 -20.68
N GLN A 277 -4.06 -2.01 -21.08
CA GLN A 277 -5.32 -1.97 -21.83
C GLN A 277 -6.56 -1.64 -20.97
N SER A 278 -6.44 -1.86 -19.66
CA SER A 278 -7.52 -1.61 -18.69
C SER A 278 -7.37 -0.28 -17.95
N TYR A 279 -6.27 0.43 -18.19
CA TYR A 279 -5.97 1.70 -17.54
C TYR A 279 -6.80 2.85 -18.10
N TRP A 280 -7.19 3.77 -17.22
CA TRP A 280 -7.73 5.08 -17.59
C TRP A 280 -7.17 6.14 -16.65
N SER A 281 -6.99 7.36 -17.15
CA SER A 281 -6.40 8.44 -16.35
C SER A 281 -7.31 8.82 -15.17
N PRO A 282 -6.77 9.23 -14.00
CA PRO A 282 -7.57 9.67 -12.86
C PRO A 282 -8.43 10.92 -13.11
N LEU A 283 -8.20 11.64 -14.21
CA LEU A 283 -8.97 12.81 -14.64
C LEU A 283 -10.02 12.48 -15.71
N GLU A 284 -9.97 11.29 -16.29
CA GLU A 284 -10.90 10.83 -17.32
C GLU A 284 -12.05 10.03 -16.69
N ASP A 285 -13.17 10.01 -17.40
CA ASP A 285 -14.26 9.10 -17.05
C ASP A 285 -13.85 7.65 -17.33
N PRO A 286 -14.25 6.69 -16.48
CA PRO A 286 -13.96 5.28 -16.72
C PRO A 286 -14.63 4.80 -18.03
N PRO A 287 -14.04 3.80 -18.71
CA PRO A 287 -14.62 3.25 -19.93
C PRO A 287 -16.01 2.68 -19.68
N HIS A 288 -16.91 2.78 -20.67
CA HIS A 288 -18.28 2.24 -20.59
C HIS A 288 -18.33 0.72 -20.38
N GLN A 289 -17.32 0.01 -20.90
CA GLN A 289 -17.10 -1.42 -20.67
C GLN A 289 -15.66 -1.59 -20.21
N SER A 290 -15.48 -1.80 -18.91
CA SER A 290 -14.16 -2.00 -18.33
C SER A 290 -13.74 -3.47 -18.40
N PRO A 291 -12.54 -3.79 -18.89
CA PRO A 291 -11.98 -5.14 -18.81
C PRO A 291 -11.78 -5.67 -17.38
N LEU A 292 -11.89 -4.80 -16.37
CA LEU A 292 -11.74 -5.15 -14.96
C LEU A 292 -13.02 -5.75 -14.35
N ASP A 293 -14.17 -5.50 -14.96
CA ASP A 293 -15.45 -5.93 -14.43
C ASP A 293 -15.95 -7.17 -15.17
N ASP A 294 -16.88 -7.88 -14.53
CA ASP A 294 -17.53 -9.06 -15.11
C ASP A 294 -18.29 -8.68 -16.40
N PRO A 295 -17.93 -9.24 -17.58
CA PRO A 295 -18.58 -8.92 -18.86
C PRO A 295 -20.08 -9.19 -18.88
N LEU A 296 -20.57 -10.07 -18.00
CA LEU A 296 -21.99 -10.42 -17.88
C LEU A 296 -22.78 -9.40 -17.04
N LYS A 297 -22.11 -8.46 -16.36
CA LYS A 297 -22.74 -7.43 -15.55
C LYS A 297 -22.59 -6.06 -16.23
N THR A 298 -23.65 -5.62 -16.92
CA THR A 298 -23.76 -4.22 -17.36
C THR A 298 -23.98 -3.33 -16.14
N THR A 299 -22.91 -2.72 -15.63
CA THR A 299 -23.00 -1.69 -14.58
C THR A 299 -22.77 -0.32 -15.20
N SER A 300 -23.67 0.63 -14.94
CA SER A 300 -23.36 2.03 -15.21
C SER A 300 -22.19 2.45 -14.32
N HIS A 301 -21.21 3.16 -14.87
CA HIS A 301 -20.09 3.73 -14.11
C HIS A 301 -20.31 5.20 -13.72
N THR A 302 -21.44 5.80 -14.12
CA THR A 302 -21.80 7.20 -13.85
C THR A 302 -22.34 7.35 -12.42
N LYS A 303 -22.01 8.43 -11.71
CA LYS A 303 -22.60 8.70 -10.40
C LYS A 303 -24.11 8.95 -10.54
N ASP A 304 -24.91 8.24 -9.76
CA ASP A 304 -26.37 8.35 -9.75
C ASP A 304 -26.88 9.54 -8.90
N TYR A 305 -25.97 10.35 -8.35
CA TYR A 305 -26.31 11.50 -7.50
C TYR A 305 -25.39 12.71 -7.71
N ALA A 306 -25.92 13.88 -7.36
CA ALA A 306 -25.16 15.13 -7.33
C ALA A 306 -25.37 15.85 -5.99
N LEU A 307 -24.27 16.10 -5.27
CA LEU A 307 -24.29 16.93 -4.07
C LEU A 307 -24.26 18.42 -4.42
N SER A 308 -25.02 19.23 -3.69
CA SER A 308 -25.02 20.70 -3.83
C SER A 308 -23.67 21.35 -3.50
N ARG A 309 -22.83 20.67 -2.70
CA ARG A 309 -21.46 21.08 -2.38
C ARG A 309 -20.56 19.86 -2.30
N ARG A 310 -19.35 19.95 -2.86
CA ARG A 310 -18.35 18.87 -2.90
C ARG A 310 -17.08 19.25 -2.13
N PRO A 311 -16.30 18.27 -1.66
CA PRO A 311 -14.97 18.55 -1.13
C PRO A 311 -14.08 19.20 -2.18
N ARG A 312 -13.12 20.01 -1.72
CA ARG A 312 -12.09 20.59 -2.59
C ARG A 312 -11.15 19.48 -3.05
N ILE A 313 -10.79 19.54 -4.31
CA ILE A 313 -9.83 18.63 -4.94
C ILE A 313 -8.56 19.39 -5.32
N TYR A 314 -7.44 18.67 -5.43
CA TYR A 314 -6.22 19.26 -5.99
C TYR A 314 -6.47 19.74 -7.43
N SER A 315 -6.24 21.03 -7.67
CA SER A 315 -6.42 21.69 -8.98
C SER A 315 -5.26 22.64 -9.25
N GLY A 316 -4.80 22.68 -10.50
CA GLY A 316 -3.59 23.41 -10.93
C GLY A 316 -3.78 24.92 -11.16
N GLU A 317 -4.90 25.51 -10.73
CA GLU A 317 -5.26 26.88 -11.10
C GLU A 317 -4.41 27.97 -10.44
N LYS A 318 -3.65 27.65 -9.39
CA LYS A 318 -2.89 28.68 -8.65
C LYS A 318 -1.43 28.79 -9.05
N TYR A 319 -0.63 27.72 -9.07
CA TYR A 319 0.78 27.78 -9.44
C TYR A 319 1.24 26.36 -9.86
N ALA A 320 1.51 26.16 -11.15
CA ALA A 320 1.95 24.92 -11.82
C ALA A 320 0.87 23.88 -12.22
N SER A 321 1.05 23.34 -13.43
CA SER A 321 0.33 22.17 -13.92
C SER A 321 0.60 20.99 -12.99
N LEU A 322 -0.45 20.43 -12.38
CA LEU A 322 -0.31 19.24 -11.57
C LEU A 322 0.07 18.06 -12.46
N PHE A 323 0.94 17.19 -11.97
CA PHE A 323 1.23 15.92 -12.62
C PHE A 323 -0.01 15.02 -12.57
N CYS A 324 -0.34 14.40 -13.69
CA CYS A 324 -1.40 13.41 -13.80
C CYS A 324 -0.83 12.15 -14.46
N PRO A 325 -0.86 10.99 -13.76
CA PRO A 325 -0.40 9.73 -14.33
C PRO A 325 -1.14 9.37 -15.62
N GLN A 326 -0.39 8.82 -16.58
CA GLN A 326 -0.88 8.40 -17.89
C GLN A 326 -0.88 6.88 -18.06
N GLU A 327 -0.26 6.13 -17.15
CA GLU A 327 -0.22 4.66 -17.18
C GLU A 327 -0.10 4.04 -15.77
N ASN A 328 -0.25 2.71 -15.71
CA ASN A 328 -0.32 1.95 -14.44
C ASN A 328 0.90 2.16 -13.54
N THR A 329 2.11 2.16 -14.11
CA THR A 329 3.35 2.23 -13.32
C THR A 329 3.56 3.64 -12.79
N GLU A 330 3.29 4.68 -13.59
CA GLU A 330 3.33 6.07 -13.15
C GLU A 330 2.41 6.32 -11.96
N GLU A 331 1.16 5.85 -12.03
CA GLU A 331 0.20 6.03 -10.93
C GLU A 331 0.63 5.22 -9.70
N ALA A 332 1.03 3.96 -9.89
CA ALA A 332 1.52 3.13 -8.79
C ALA A 332 2.74 3.75 -8.11
N LEU A 333 3.72 4.26 -8.86
CA LEU A 333 4.90 4.92 -8.30
C LEU A 333 4.54 6.19 -7.55
N LEU A 334 3.68 7.05 -8.11
CA LEU A 334 3.23 8.26 -7.43
C LEU A 334 2.58 7.91 -6.07
N LEU A 335 1.68 6.93 -6.07
CA LEU A 335 0.97 6.50 -4.87
C LEU A 335 1.90 5.87 -3.83
N LEU A 336 2.85 5.03 -4.26
CA LEU A 336 3.83 4.42 -3.38
C LEU A 336 4.77 5.46 -2.77
N LEU A 337 5.20 6.48 -3.53
CA LEU A 337 6.02 7.58 -3.00
C LEU A 337 5.24 8.44 -2.00
N ILE A 338 3.95 8.69 -2.25
CA ILE A 338 3.06 9.36 -1.27
C ILE A 338 2.98 8.52 0.00
N SER A 339 2.66 7.22 -0.13
CA SER A 339 2.55 6.30 1.01
C SER A 339 3.86 6.16 1.78
N GLU A 340 5.00 6.10 1.10
CA GLU A 340 6.34 6.03 1.68
C GLU A 340 6.63 7.31 2.48
N SER A 341 6.33 8.47 1.91
CA SER A 341 6.55 9.76 2.57
C SER A 341 5.70 9.92 3.84
N MET A 342 4.47 9.39 3.84
CA MET A 342 3.58 9.40 5.00
C MET A 342 4.06 8.41 6.07
N ALA A 343 4.35 7.16 5.69
CA ALA A 343 4.86 6.14 6.61
C ALA A 343 6.16 6.55 7.29
N ASN A 344 7.02 7.30 6.58
CA ASN A 344 8.27 7.82 7.10
C ASN A 344 8.10 8.88 8.21
N ARG A 345 6.97 9.58 8.28
CA ARG A 345 6.71 10.61 9.31
C ARG A 345 6.34 10.01 10.66
N ASP A 346 5.58 8.92 10.65
CA ASP A 346 5.06 8.26 11.85
C ASP A 346 5.91 7.04 12.29
N ALA A 347 7.01 6.80 11.58
CA ALA A 347 7.92 5.67 11.81
C ALA A 347 8.59 5.73 13.19
N VAL A 348 8.41 4.69 14.00
CA VAL A 348 9.15 4.51 15.25
C VAL A 348 10.48 3.81 14.99
N LEU A 349 11.57 4.59 14.98
CA LEU A 349 12.94 4.10 14.74
C LEU A 349 13.73 3.84 16.03
N SER A 350 13.12 4.10 17.19
CA SER A 350 13.78 3.94 18.48
C SER A 350 14.20 2.49 18.73
N ARG A 351 15.42 2.32 19.28
CA ARG A 351 16.02 1.00 19.56
C ARG A 351 15.77 0.49 20.98
N ILE A 352 15.07 1.28 21.78
CA ILE A 352 14.80 0.98 23.18
C ILE A 352 13.77 -0.19 23.24
N PRO A 353 13.94 -1.21 24.10
CA PRO A 353 13.11 -2.42 24.09
C PRO A 353 11.59 -2.18 24.17
N GLU A 354 11.16 -1.11 24.84
CA GLU A 354 9.75 -0.75 25.02
C GLU A 354 9.06 -0.43 23.68
N HIS A 355 9.82 0.04 22.68
CA HIS A 355 9.30 0.37 21.35
C HIS A 355 9.42 -0.76 20.33
N ASN A 356 9.75 -1.98 20.77
CA ASN A 356 9.94 -3.09 19.84
C ASN A 356 8.67 -3.41 19.02
N ASN A 357 7.50 -3.37 19.64
CA ASN A 357 6.22 -3.61 18.95
C ASN A 357 5.91 -2.52 17.92
N ASP A 358 6.10 -1.25 18.28
CA ASP A 358 5.86 -0.11 17.39
C ASP A 358 6.80 -0.16 16.18
N ARG A 359 8.04 -0.61 16.38
CA ARG A 359 9.02 -0.80 15.31
C ARG A 359 8.65 -1.94 14.38
N ILE A 360 8.10 -3.04 14.90
CA ILE A 360 7.58 -4.16 14.07
C ILE A 360 6.44 -3.67 13.18
N ILE A 361 5.51 -2.88 13.73
CA ILE A 361 4.38 -2.31 12.97
C ILE A 361 4.89 -1.32 11.90
N SER A 362 5.85 -0.46 12.26
CA SER A 362 6.49 0.47 11.33
C SER A 362 7.20 -0.27 10.18
N LEU A 363 7.91 -1.35 10.51
CA LEU A 363 8.61 -2.20 9.54
C LEU A 363 7.63 -2.90 8.60
N GLN A 364 6.56 -3.52 9.11
CA GLN A 364 5.55 -4.19 8.29
C GLN A 364 4.83 -3.23 7.35
N SER A 365 4.54 -2.01 7.83
CA SER A 365 3.88 -0.99 7.01
C SER A 365 4.80 -0.48 5.90
N ALA A 366 6.09 -0.28 6.21
CA ALA A 366 7.09 0.14 5.24
C ALA A 366 7.46 -0.97 4.25
N SER A 367 7.61 -2.22 4.71
CA SER A 367 8.08 -3.34 3.89
C SER A 367 7.16 -3.57 2.69
N VAL A 368 5.84 -3.55 2.89
CA VAL A 368 4.88 -3.72 1.79
C VAL A 368 5.03 -2.62 0.74
N VAL A 369 5.27 -1.37 1.15
CA VAL A 369 5.50 -0.25 0.21
C VAL A 369 6.79 -0.48 -0.59
N TYR A 370 7.88 -0.87 0.06
CA TYR A 370 9.15 -1.14 -0.62
C TYR A 370 9.13 -2.39 -1.50
N ASP A 371 8.36 -3.41 -1.14
CA ASP A 371 8.13 -4.59 -1.98
C ASP A 371 7.37 -4.21 -3.26
N LEU A 372 6.34 -3.38 -3.14
CA LEU A 372 5.61 -2.87 -4.30
C LEU A 372 6.47 -1.94 -5.17
N LEU A 373 7.33 -1.11 -4.56
CA LEU A 373 8.33 -0.32 -5.31
C LEU A 373 9.30 -1.24 -6.05
N THR A 374 9.73 -2.34 -5.43
CA THR A 374 10.58 -3.38 -6.03
C THR A 374 9.91 -3.99 -7.26
N ILE A 375 8.63 -4.34 -7.17
CA ILE A 375 7.86 -4.86 -8.30
C ILE A 375 7.73 -3.81 -9.41
N ALA A 376 7.32 -2.58 -9.06
CA ALA A 376 7.09 -1.52 -10.03
C ALA A 376 8.36 -1.13 -10.81
N LEU A 377 9.45 -0.85 -10.09
CA LEU A 377 10.72 -0.43 -10.69
C LEU A 377 11.44 -1.61 -11.36
N GLY A 378 11.40 -2.80 -10.76
CA GLY A 378 12.06 -4.00 -11.28
C GLY A 378 11.50 -4.44 -12.63
N ARG A 379 10.17 -4.37 -12.84
CA ARG A 379 9.53 -4.70 -14.14
C ARG A 379 9.87 -3.71 -15.25
N ARG A 380 10.28 -2.49 -14.90
CA ARG A 380 10.75 -1.47 -15.85
C ARG A 380 12.28 -1.38 -15.96
N GLY A 381 13.01 -2.30 -15.31
CA GLY A 381 14.47 -2.32 -15.31
C GLY A 381 15.13 -1.13 -14.59
N GLN A 382 14.40 -0.40 -13.75
CA GLN A 382 14.86 0.81 -13.07
C GLN A 382 15.61 0.48 -11.77
N TYR A 383 16.68 -0.32 -11.89
CA TYR A 383 17.39 -0.86 -10.72
C TYR A 383 18.19 0.19 -9.95
N GLU A 384 18.68 1.24 -10.60
CA GLU A 384 19.41 2.32 -9.90
C GLU A 384 18.52 3.07 -8.91
N MET A 385 17.34 3.50 -9.36
CA MET A 385 16.33 4.15 -8.53
C MET A 385 15.81 3.20 -7.46
N LEU A 386 15.63 1.92 -7.80
CA LEU A 386 15.23 0.91 -6.82
C LEU A 386 16.25 0.76 -5.69
N SER A 387 17.56 0.73 -6.00
CA SER A 387 18.60 0.70 -4.97
C SER A 387 18.51 1.93 -4.05
N GLU A 388 18.28 3.12 -4.60
CA GLU A 388 18.12 4.33 -3.79
C GLU A 388 16.89 4.28 -2.89
N CYS A 389 15.76 3.73 -3.37
CA CYS A 389 14.59 3.48 -2.55
C CYS A 389 14.88 2.51 -1.41
N LEU A 390 15.52 1.37 -1.69
CA LEU A 390 15.84 0.36 -0.68
C LEU A 390 16.90 0.85 0.31
N GLU A 391 17.83 1.71 -0.11
CA GLU A 391 18.76 2.40 0.81
C GLU A 391 18.03 3.28 1.81
N ARG A 392 16.99 4.02 1.38
CA ARG A 392 16.12 4.78 2.28
C ARG A 392 15.33 3.88 3.23
N ALA A 393 14.98 2.67 2.80
CA ALA A 393 14.33 1.65 3.62
C ALA A 393 15.24 1.11 4.74
N MET A 394 16.56 1.16 4.59
CA MET A 394 17.50 0.57 5.55
C MET A 394 17.43 1.18 6.96
N LYS A 395 16.86 2.37 7.12
CA LYS A 395 16.58 2.94 8.45
C LYS A 395 15.60 2.08 9.29
N PHE A 396 14.78 1.27 8.63
CA PHE A 396 13.87 0.30 9.26
C PHE A 396 14.50 -1.07 9.47
N ALA A 397 15.61 -1.37 8.79
CA ALA A 397 16.22 -2.70 8.77
C ALA A 397 17.03 -2.94 10.06
N PHE A 398 16.40 -3.59 11.04
CA PHE A 398 17.09 -4.11 12.22
C PHE A 398 17.23 -5.63 12.11
N GLU A 399 18.38 -6.08 11.61
CA GLU A 399 18.67 -7.50 11.31
C GLU A 399 17.60 -8.19 10.45
N GLU A 400 16.88 -7.40 9.66
CA GLU A 400 15.82 -7.89 8.79
C GLU A 400 16.43 -8.35 7.46
N PHE A 401 16.55 -9.66 7.28
CA PHE A 401 17.22 -10.27 6.13
C PHE A 401 16.63 -9.85 4.78
N HIS A 402 15.30 -9.75 4.68
CA HIS A 402 14.63 -9.49 3.40
C HIS A 402 15.05 -8.14 2.79
N LEU A 403 15.04 -7.05 3.54
CA LEU A 403 15.46 -5.71 3.11
C LEU A 403 16.94 -5.68 2.71
N TRP A 404 17.81 -6.31 3.51
CA TRP A 404 19.24 -6.44 3.16
C TRP A 404 19.42 -7.19 1.83
N TYR A 405 18.68 -8.28 1.65
CA TYR A 405 18.78 -9.11 0.46
C TYR A 405 18.22 -8.41 -0.78
N GLN A 406 17.06 -7.74 -0.69
CA GLN A 406 16.51 -6.95 -1.80
C GLN A 406 17.45 -5.81 -2.18
N LEU A 407 18.07 -5.13 -1.21
CA LEU A 407 19.06 -4.10 -1.49
C LEU A 407 20.26 -4.69 -2.24
N ALA A 408 20.79 -5.83 -1.80
CA ALA A 408 21.91 -6.50 -2.47
C ALA A 408 21.59 -6.86 -3.93
N LEU A 409 20.41 -7.44 -4.17
CA LEU A 409 19.94 -7.81 -5.51
C LEU A 409 19.74 -6.59 -6.40
N SER A 410 19.14 -5.51 -5.87
CA SER A 410 18.96 -4.26 -6.63
C SER A 410 20.32 -3.64 -7.02
N LEU A 411 21.29 -3.61 -6.10
CA LEU A 411 22.63 -3.08 -6.35
C LEU A 411 23.37 -3.91 -7.41
N MET A 412 23.21 -5.24 -7.35
CA MET A 412 23.77 -6.15 -8.34
C MET A 412 23.15 -5.91 -9.73
N ALA A 413 21.82 -5.75 -9.81
CA ALA A 413 21.12 -5.46 -11.06
C ALA A 413 21.42 -4.05 -11.60
N ALA A 414 21.68 -3.08 -10.72
CA ALA A 414 22.12 -1.73 -11.06
C ALA A 414 23.60 -1.62 -11.44
N GLY A 415 24.34 -2.74 -11.49
CA GLY A 415 25.78 -2.74 -11.81
C GLY A 415 26.68 -2.15 -10.72
N LYS A 416 26.16 -1.86 -9.53
CA LYS A 416 26.90 -1.33 -8.37
C LYS A 416 27.63 -2.46 -7.63
N SER A 417 28.41 -3.27 -8.37
CA SER A 417 28.98 -4.56 -7.94
C SER A 417 29.75 -4.49 -6.61
N ALA A 418 30.63 -3.50 -6.44
CA ALA A 418 31.44 -3.35 -5.23
C ALA A 418 30.60 -3.12 -3.96
N ARG A 419 29.50 -2.38 -4.08
CA ARG A 419 28.56 -2.15 -2.98
C ARG A 419 27.72 -3.40 -2.74
N ALA A 420 27.26 -4.05 -3.80
CA ALA A 420 26.48 -5.29 -3.70
C ALA A 420 27.26 -6.37 -2.92
N VAL A 421 28.56 -6.57 -3.18
CA VAL A 421 29.40 -7.51 -2.40
C VAL A 421 29.41 -7.18 -0.91
N LYS A 422 29.50 -5.89 -0.52
CA LYS A 422 29.48 -5.48 0.89
C LYS A 422 28.13 -5.81 1.55
N VAL A 423 27.02 -5.54 0.85
CA VAL A 423 25.68 -5.85 1.37
C VAL A 423 25.46 -7.37 1.44
N LEU A 424 25.95 -8.14 0.45
CA LEU A 424 25.92 -9.60 0.47
C LEU A 424 26.70 -10.21 1.65
N LYS A 425 27.80 -9.60 2.09
CA LYS A 425 28.50 -10.03 3.32
C LYS A 425 27.60 -9.93 4.55
N GLU A 426 26.81 -8.88 4.67
CA GLU A 426 25.80 -8.77 5.74
C GLU A 426 24.68 -9.79 5.58
N CYS A 427 24.22 -10.04 4.35
CA CYS A 427 23.24 -11.10 4.09
C CYS A 427 23.77 -12.49 4.51
N ILE A 428 25.04 -12.80 4.25
CA ILE A 428 25.71 -14.05 4.69
C ILE A 428 25.74 -14.12 6.23
N ARG A 429 26.04 -13.01 6.90
CA ARG A 429 26.02 -12.94 8.38
C ARG A 429 24.62 -13.23 8.94
N LEU A 430 23.58 -12.67 8.32
CA LEU A 430 22.19 -12.82 8.75
C LEU A 430 21.60 -14.21 8.43
N LYS A 431 22.00 -14.80 7.30
CA LYS A 431 21.49 -16.10 6.83
C LYS A 431 22.64 -16.99 6.33
N PRO A 432 23.45 -17.55 7.24
CA PRO A 432 24.67 -18.30 6.89
C PRO A 432 24.41 -19.66 6.22
N ASP A 433 23.17 -20.15 6.27
CA ASP A 433 22.78 -21.45 5.70
C ASP A 433 22.36 -21.36 4.21
N ASP A 434 22.31 -20.17 3.61
CA ASP A 434 21.86 -19.99 2.22
C ASP A 434 23.04 -19.93 1.23
N PRO A 435 23.28 -20.96 0.41
CA PRO A 435 24.44 -21.02 -0.49
C PRO A 435 24.34 -20.03 -1.66
N THR A 436 23.14 -19.52 -1.96
CA THR A 436 22.91 -18.62 -3.09
C THR A 436 23.63 -17.29 -2.87
N ILE A 437 23.63 -16.78 -1.65
CA ILE A 437 24.17 -15.46 -1.29
C ILE A 437 25.69 -15.38 -1.56
N PRO A 438 26.54 -16.29 -1.03
CA PRO A 438 27.96 -16.30 -1.38
C PRO A 438 28.21 -16.63 -2.85
N LEU A 439 27.38 -17.45 -3.53
CA LEU A 439 27.52 -17.69 -4.98
C LEU A 439 27.32 -16.41 -5.79
N LEU A 440 26.36 -15.56 -5.42
CA LEU A 440 26.17 -14.23 -6.03
C LEU A 440 27.39 -13.33 -5.79
N ALA A 441 27.97 -13.38 -4.58
CA ALA A 441 29.18 -12.64 -4.27
C ALA A 441 30.39 -13.12 -5.10
N VAL A 442 30.58 -14.44 -5.26
CA VAL A 442 31.64 -14.98 -6.14
C VAL A 442 31.44 -14.49 -7.57
N LYS A 443 30.22 -14.56 -8.11
CA LYS A 443 29.89 -14.10 -9.46
C LYS A 443 30.31 -12.66 -9.71
N LEU A 444 30.05 -11.76 -8.75
CA LEU A 444 30.47 -10.37 -8.83
C LEU A 444 31.99 -10.19 -8.74
N CYS A 445 32.65 -10.95 -7.85
CA CYS A 445 34.09 -10.92 -7.65
C CYS A 445 34.86 -11.40 -8.89
N ILE A 446 34.46 -12.51 -9.52
CA ILE A 446 35.14 -13.05 -10.72
C ILE A 446 34.77 -12.33 -12.01
N GLY A 447 33.63 -11.64 -12.02
CA GLY A 447 33.16 -10.88 -13.18
C GLY A 447 33.77 -9.48 -13.23
N THR A 448 32.92 -8.46 -13.04
CA THR A 448 33.30 -7.06 -13.26
C THR A 448 34.38 -6.53 -12.31
N LEU A 449 34.49 -7.09 -11.11
CA LEU A 449 35.38 -6.55 -10.07
C LEU A 449 36.80 -7.12 -10.13
N HIS A 450 36.94 -8.34 -10.65
CA HIS A 450 38.19 -9.10 -10.64
C HIS A 450 38.83 -9.23 -9.25
N TRP A 451 38.02 -9.32 -8.20
CA TRP A 451 38.45 -9.49 -6.80
C TRP A 451 38.63 -10.97 -6.45
N LEU A 452 39.59 -11.63 -7.10
CA LEU A 452 39.77 -13.08 -6.99
C LEU A 452 40.11 -13.54 -5.56
N ASP A 453 40.83 -12.72 -4.79
CA ASP A 453 41.16 -13.02 -3.39
C ASP A 453 39.94 -12.96 -2.46
N GLU A 454 38.96 -12.10 -2.76
CA GLU A 454 37.68 -12.06 -2.05
C GLU A 454 36.70 -13.14 -2.54
N GLY A 455 36.77 -13.50 -3.84
CA GLY A 455 35.94 -14.55 -4.43
C GLY A 455 36.25 -15.95 -3.88
N GLU A 456 37.52 -16.25 -3.61
CA GLU A 456 37.94 -17.58 -3.12
C GLU A 456 37.27 -17.98 -1.79
N PRO A 457 37.28 -17.14 -0.71
CA PRO A 457 36.58 -17.44 0.53
C PRO A 457 35.07 -17.69 0.36
N PHE A 458 34.39 -16.93 -0.50
CA PHE A 458 32.96 -17.13 -0.74
C PHE A 458 32.68 -18.48 -1.43
N ALA A 459 33.50 -18.88 -2.40
CA ALA A 459 33.37 -20.18 -3.05
C ALA A 459 33.64 -21.34 -2.07
N LYS A 460 34.67 -21.19 -1.21
CA LYS A 460 34.96 -22.15 -0.14
C LYS A 460 33.81 -22.29 0.85
N LEU A 461 33.20 -21.17 1.25
CA LEU A 461 32.05 -21.17 2.15
C LEU A 461 30.92 -22.09 1.63
N VAL A 462 30.61 -22.01 0.34
CA VAL A 462 29.58 -22.87 -0.30
C VAL A 462 29.98 -24.35 -0.25
N VAL A 463 31.25 -24.67 -0.49
CA VAL A 463 31.77 -26.05 -0.46
C VAL A 463 31.73 -26.64 0.96
N ASP A 464 31.94 -25.80 1.96
CA ASP A 464 32.06 -26.16 3.37
C ASP A 464 30.70 -26.27 4.10
N MET A 465 29.60 -25.80 3.49
CA MET A 465 28.22 -25.89 4.03
C MET A 465 27.68 -27.33 4.22
N GLY A 466 28.38 -28.35 3.70
CA GLY A 466 28.03 -29.75 3.94
C GLY A 466 26.72 -30.20 3.29
N GLU A 467 25.95 -31.06 3.97
CA GLU A 467 24.69 -31.64 3.45
C GLU A 467 23.58 -30.60 3.21
N LYS A 468 23.60 -29.48 3.95
CA LYS A 468 22.59 -28.41 3.85
C LYS A 468 22.55 -27.75 2.46
N ALA A 469 23.63 -27.83 1.70
CA ALA A 469 23.78 -27.24 0.37
C ALA A 469 24.23 -28.28 -0.67
N ALA A 470 23.85 -29.56 -0.49
CA ALA A 470 24.33 -30.66 -1.33
C ALA A 470 24.14 -30.40 -2.83
N GLU A 471 22.98 -29.88 -3.24
CA GLU A 471 22.67 -29.53 -4.63
C GLU A 471 23.52 -28.37 -5.17
N PHE A 472 23.93 -27.44 -4.29
CA PHE A 472 24.77 -26.28 -4.65
C PHE A 472 26.26 -26.56 -4.53
N ARG A 473 26.66 -27.70 -3.97
CA ARG A 473 28.07 -28.05 -3.75
C ARG A 473 28.83 -28.16 -5.07
N ALA A 474 28.19 -28.68 -6.12
CA ALA A 474 28.75 -28.70 -7.47
C ALA A 474 29.02 -27.27 -7.98
N LYS A 475 28.07 -26.35 -7.78
CA LYS A 475 28.24 -24.91 -8.12
C LYS A 475 29.32 -24.23 -7.28
N GLY A 476 29.49 -24.60 -6.01
CA GLY A 476 30.59 -24.14 -5.17
C GLY A 476 31.96 -24.55 -5.72
N TYR A 477 32.13 -25.82 -6.11
CA TYR A 477 33.35 -26.29 -6.77
C TYR A 477 33.57 -25.65 -8.14
N LEU A 478 32.51 -25.45 -8.92
CA LEU A 478 32.58 -24.75 -10.20
C LEU A 478 33.10 -23.31 -10.00
N ALA A 479 32.52 -22.59 -9.05
CA ALA A 479 32.92 -21.23 -8.70
C ALA A 479 34.38 -21.17 -8.21
N LEU A 480 34.81 -22.13 -7.39
CA LEU A 480 36.19 -22.24 -6.92
C LEU A 480 37.17 -22.53 -8.07
N GLY A 481 36.77 -23.40 -9.01
CA GLY A 481 37.54 -23.69 -10.22
C GLY A 481 37.75 -22.45 -11.09
N LEU A 482 36.70 -21.65 -11.28
CA LEU A 482 36.77 -20.37 -12.01
C LEU A 482 37.73 -19.39 -11.34
N VAL A 483 37.63 -19.22 -10.02
CA VAL A 483 38.54 -18.34 -9.27
C VAL A 483 40.00 -18.78 -9.47
N TYR A 484 40.31 -20.07 -9.32
CA TYR A 484 41.68 -20.55 -9.52
C TYR A 484 42.15 -20.47 -10.97
N SER A 485 41.27 -20.69 -11.96
CA SER A 485 41.61 -20.54 -13.38
C SER A 485 42.01 -19.10 -13.70
N LEU A 486 41.26 -18.12 -13.18
CA LEU A 486 41.60 -16.70 -13.31
C LEU A 486 42.89 -16.34 -12.54
N LYS A 487 43.06 -16.83 -11.30
CA LYS A 487 44.32 -16.62 -10.55
C LYS A 487 45.53 -17.21 -11.27
N ALA A 488 45.37 -18.34 -11.95
CA ALA A 488 46.42 -18.91 -12.78
C ALA A 488 46.79 -18.02 -13.97
N THR A 489 45.80 -17.33 -14.54
CA THR A 489 46.01 -16.39 -15.66
C THR A 489 46.75 -15.14 -15.19
N ASP A 490 46.43 -14.64 -14.00
CA ASP A 490 47.07 -13.44 -13.41
C ASP A 490 48.45 -13.70 -12.80
N ALA A 491 48.74 -14.95 -12.42
CA ALA A 491 49.98 -15.29 -11.75
C ALA A 491 51.21 -15.00 -12.64
N SER A 492 52.19 -14.27 -12.11
CA SER A 492 53.42 -13.91 -12.83
C SER A 492 54.48 -15.02 -12.82
N LEU A 493 54.50 -15.84 -11.76
CA LEU A 493 55.46 -16.92 -11.58
C LEU A 493 54.90 -18.23 -12.13
N ARG A 494 55.66 -18.90 -13.00
CA ARG A 494 55.28 -20.18 -13.60
C ARG A 494 54.88 -21.25 -12.56
N GLY A 495 55.59 -21.33 -11.42
CA GLY A 495 55.24 -22.26 -10.36
C GLY A 495 53.85 -22.01 -9.76
N MET A 496 53.47 -20.73 -9.59
CA MET A 496 52.14 -20.34 -9.11
C MET A 496 51.06 -20.59 -10.16
N GLN A 497 51.36 -20.31 -11.44
CA GLN A 497 50.46 -20.64 -12.55
C GLN A 497 50.12 -22.13 -12.57
N GLU A 498 51.14 -23.00 -12.51
CA GLU A 498 50.96 -24.45 -12.51
C GLU A 498 50.21 -24.94 -11.25
N GLU A 499 50.45 -24.34 -10.09
CA GLU A 499 49.71 -24.65 -8.86
C GLU A 499 48.22 -24.31 -8.99
N TYR A 500 47.89 -23.09 -9.44
CA TYR A 500 46.51 -22.66 -9.60
C TYR A 500 45.79 -23.45 -10.71
N GLN A 501 46.46 -23.78 -11.82
CA GLN A 501 45.89 -24.65 -12.86
C GLN A 501 45.51 -26.04 -12.32
N LYS A 502 46.37 -26.63 -11.47
CA LYS A 502 46.08 -27.92 -10.82
C LYS A 502 44.86 -27.82 -9.89
N LYS A 503 44.78 -26.74 -9.09
CA LYS A 503 43.63 -26.49 -8.21
C LYS A 503 42.34 -26.28 -9.01
N ALA A 504 42.40 -25.51 -10.10
CA ALA A 504 41.27 -25.27 -10.99
C ALA A 504 40.76 -26.58 -11.60
N LEU A 505 41.67 -27.40 -12.15
CA LEU A 505 41.31 -28.69 -12.75
C LEU A 505 40.65 -29.64 -11.73
N SER A 506 41.22 -29.76 -10.53
CA SER A 506 40.66 -30.57 -9.45
C SER A 506 39.25 -30.11 -9.05
N ALA A 507 39.04 -28.80 -8.96
CA ALA A 507 37.74 -28.23 -8.64
C ALA A 507 36.71 -28.49 -9.76
N PHE A 508 37.07 -28.29 -11.03
CA PHE A 508 36.17 -28.58 -12.16
C PHE A 508 35.84 -30.06 -12.30
N GLN A 509 36.81 -30.96 -12.12
CA GLN A 509 36.56 -32.40 -12.08
C GLN A 509 35.57 -32.77 -10.98
N ARG A 510 35.71 -32.18 -9.79
CA ARG A 510 34.80 -32.41 -8.69
C ARG A 510 33.40 -31.85 -8.96
N ALA A 511 33.30 -30.64 -9.51
CA ALA A 511 32.03 -30.07 -9.94
C ALA A 511 31.30 -31.00 -10.93
N GLN A 512 32.02 -31.50 -11.95
CA GLN A 512 31.44 -32.38 -12.96
C GLN A 512 31.08 -33.77 -12.41
N SER A 513 31.86 -34.29 -11.45
CA SER A 513 31.51 -35.56 -10.79
C SER A 513 30.24 -35.47 -9.94
N LEU A 514 29.99 -34.30 -9.33
CA LEU A 514 28.84 -34.06 -8.46
C LEU A 514 27.59 -33.69 -9.25
N SER A 515 27.74 -33.07 -10.43
CA SER A 515 26.62 -32.73 -11.32
C SER A 515 26.97 -33.02 -12.78
N PRO A 516 26.89 -34.29 -13.23
CA PRO A 516 27.23 -34.68 -14.59
C PRO A 516 26.32 -34.07 -15.67
N THR A 517 25.15 -33.56 -15.27
CA THR A 517 24.14 -32.94 -16.13
C THR A 517 24.32 -31.43 -16.28
N ASP A 518 25.26 -30.81 -15.56
CA ASP A 518 25.55 -29.37 -15.66
C ASP A 518 26.50 -29.11 -16.84
N HIS A 519 25.95 -28.60 -17.95
CA HIS A 519 26.75 -28.31 -19.15
C HIS A 519 27.90 -27.33 -18.87
N LEU A 520 27.73 -26.39 -17.93
CA LEU A 520 28.78 -25.45 -17.55
C LEU A 520 29.95 -26.15 -16.85
N ALA A 521 29.68 -27.16 -16.03
CA ALA A 521 30.74 -27.92 -15.37
C ALA A 521 31.58 -28.71 -16.38
N ALA A 522 30.93 -29.36 -17.36
CA ALA A 522 31.61 -30.03 -18.47
C ALA A 522 32.38 -29.04 -19.36
N PHE A 523 31.78 -27.89 -19.70
CA PHE A 523 32.40 -26.85 -20.51
C PHE A 523 33.67 -26.28 -19.85
N TYR A 524 33.59 -25.83 -18.59
CA TYR A 524 34.75 -25.24 -17.91
C TYR A 524 35.85 -26.27 -17.61
N LEU A 525 35.49 -27.54 -17.37
CA LEU A 525 36.46 -28.63 -17.30
C LEU A 525 37.20 -28.81 -18.63
N SER A 526 36.46 -28.85 -19.75
CA SER A 526 37.04 -28.91 -21.10
C SER A 526 37.96 -27.72 -21.36
N LEU A 527 37.52 -26.50 -21.04
CA LEU A 527 38.30 -25.28 -21.22
C LEU A 527 39.62 -25.34 -20.43
N GLN A 528 39.58 -25.80 -19.18
CA GLN A 528 40.78 -25.92 -18.34
C GLN A 528 41.75 -26.98 -18.86
N LEU A 529 41.24 -28.08 -19.42
CA LEU A 529 42.05 -29.11 -20.09
C LEU A 529 42.68 -28.58 -21.38
N ALA A 530 41.92 -27.78 -22.14
CA ALA A 530 42.41 -27.11 -23.35
C ALA A 530 43.57 -26.15 -23.03
N VAL A 531 43.42 -25.34 -21.97
CA VAL A 531 44.48 -24.45 -21.44
C VAL A 531 45.71 -25.27 -21.03
N SER A 532 45.51 -26.44 -20.42
CA SER A 532 46.56 -27.40 -20.04
C SER A 532 47.13 -28.20 -21.22
N ARG A 533 46.71 -27.90 -22.47
CA ARG A 533 47.08 -28.60 -23.71
C ARG A 533 46.73 -30.09 -23.77
N GLN A 534 45.78 -30.55 -22.97
CA GLN A 534 45.24 -31.91 -22.98
C GLN A 534 44.09 -32.01 -23.97
N ILE A 535 44.41 -31.85 -25.26
CA ILE A 535 43.42 -31.66 -26.35
C ILE A 535 42.42 -32.83 -26.49
N PRO A 536 42.84 -34.12 -26.45
CA PRO A 536 41.89 -35.23 -26.63
C PRO A 536 40.82 -35.29 -25.52
N GLU A 537 41.22 -35.05 -24.28
CA GLU A 537 40.31 -35.06 -23.12
C GLU A 537 39.38 -33.84 -23.16
N ALA A 538 39.91 -32.66 -23.52
CA ALA A 538 39.11 -31.46 -23.73
C ALA A 538 38.02 -31.69 -24.79
N LEU A 539 38.33 -32.35 -25.91
CA LEU A 539 37.33 -32.70 -26.94
C LEU A 539 36.24 -33.64 -26.43
N GLY A 540 36.57 -34.58 -25.54
CA GLY A 540 35.57 -35.44 -24.90
C GLY A 540 34.56 -34.62 -24.09
N TYR A 541 35.05 -33.74 -23.22
CA TYR A 541 34.19 -32.94 -22.35
C TYR A 541 33.43 -31.82 -23.08
N VAL A 542 33.99 -31.21 -24.14
CA VAL A 542 33.23 -30.20 -24.92
C VAL A 542 32.08 -30.85 -25.69
N ARG A 543 32.28 -32.08 -26.21
CA ARG A 543 31.21 -32.86 -26.83
C ARG A 543 30.15 -33.25 -25.81
N GLN A 544 30.56 -33.60 -24.58
CA GLN A 544 29.60 -33.81 -23.49
C GLN A 544 28.81 -32.54 -23.16
N ALA A 545 29.45 -31.37 -23.09
CA ALA A 545 28.77 -30.09 -22.88
C ALA A 545 27.73 -29.80 -23.98
N LEU A 546 28.09 -30.04 -25.25
CA LEU A 546 27.19 -29.89 -26.40
C LEU A 546 26.08 -30.95 -26.45
N GLN A 547 26.31 -32.15 -25.93
CA GLN A 547 25.24 -33.15 -25.77
C GLN A 547 24.21 -32.70 -24.74
N LEU A 548 24.63 -31.97 -23.71
CA LEU A 548 23.73 -31.40 -22.70
C LEU A 548 23.04 -30.13 -23.21
N GLN A 549 23.77 -29.28 -23.94
CA GLN A 549 23.26 -28.05 -24.55
C GLN A 549 23.89 -27.80 -25.92
N GLY A 550 23.20 -28.21 -26.99
CA GLY A 550 23.71 -28.15 -28.37
C GLY A 550 23.99 -26.75 -28.89
N ASP A 551 23.19 -25.78 -28.45
CA ASP A 551 23.24 -24.40 -28.96
C ASP A 551 24.11 -23.48 -28.07
N ASP A 552 24.93 -24.02 -27.16
CA ASP A 552 25.82 -23.20 -26.35
C ASP A 552 26.98 -22.66 -27.20
N VAL A 553 26.91 -21.36 -27.48
CA VAL A 553 27.90 -20.62 -28.30
C VAL A 553 29.33 -20.80 -27.78
N HIS A 554 29.53 -20.81 -26.46
CA HIS A 554 30.87 -20.95 -25.88
C HIS A 554 31.44 -22.36 -26.11
N SER A 555 30.62 -23.40 -25.95
CA SER A 555 31.02 -24.78 -26.23
C SER A 555 31.29 -25.02 -27.71
N LEU A 556 30.47 -24.47 -28.62
CA LEU A 556 30.70 -24.55 -30.07
C LEU A 556 32.02 -23.86 -30.45
N HIS A 557 32.26 -22.68 -29.89
CA HIS A 557 33.51 -21.94 -30.10
C HIS A 557 34.72 -22.74 -29.60
N LEU A 558 34.65 -23.31 -28.39
CA LEU A 558 35.74 -24.12 -27.84
C LEU A 558 35.99 -25.37 -28.69
N LEU A 559 34.94 -26.03 -29.21
CA LEU A 559 35.07 -27.15 -30.12
C LEU A 559 35.83 -26.75 -31.39
N ALA A 560 35.48 -25.61 -32.01
CA ALA A 560 36.20 -25.09 -33.18
C ALA A 560 37.68 -24.84 -32.88
N LEU A 561 38.00 -24.21 -31.74
CA LEU A 561 39.38 -23.98 -31.31
C LEU A 561 40.15 -25.30 -31.11
N LEU A 562 39.53 -26.31 -30.49
CA LEU A 562 40.16 -27.61 -30.26
C LEU A 562 40.41 -28.39 -31.57
N LEU A 563 39.46 -28.36 -32.51
CA LEU A 563 39.64 -28.95 -33.84
C LEU A 563 40.76 -28.26 -34.62
N SER A 564 40.86 -26.93 -34.52
CA SER A 564 41.96 -26.17 -35.11
C SER A 564 43.32 -26.58 -34.55
N ALA A 565 43.40 -26.85 -33.24
CA ALA A 565 44.61 -27.29 -32.58
C ALA A 565 45.07 -28.69 -33.03
N GLN A 566 44.14 -29.54 -33.52
CA GLN A 566 44.44 -30.89 -34.04
C GLN A 566 44.77 -30.93 -35.54
N LYS A 567 44.71 -29.80 -36.26
CA LYS A 567 44.86 -29.73 -37.73
C LYS A 567 43.86 -30.62 -38.50
N GLN A 568 42.71 -30.95 -37.92
CA GLN A 568 41.64 -31.66 -38.64
C GLN A 568 40.87 -30.66 -39.53
N SER A 569 40.49 -31.14 -40.72
CA SER A 569 40.08 -30.44 -41.95
C SER A 569 39.19 -29.18 -41.80
N THR A 570 39.46 -28.17 -42.63
CA THR A 570 38.76 -26.88 -42.75
C THR A 570 37.24 -26.97 -42.90
N THR A 571 36.70 -28.11 -43.37
CA THR A 571 35.27 -28.29 -43.67
C THR A 571 34.39 -28.50 -42.44
N GLU A 572 34.80 -29.33 -41.46
CA GLU A 572 34.04 -29.47 -40.20
C GLU A 572 34.11 -28.19 -39.35
N GLN A 573 35.22 -27.45 -39.46
CA GLN A 573 35.41 -26.16 -38.79
C GLN A 573 34.46 -25.08 -39.35
N LEU A 574 34.36 -24.99 -40.69
CA LEU A 574 33.47 -24.03 -41.35
C LEU A 574 32.01 -24.30 -41.01
N ASN A 575 31.57 -25.56 -41.03
CA ASN A 575 30.19 -25.92 -40.70
C ASN A 575 29.81 -25.55 -39.26
N ILE A 576 30.69 -25.76 -38.27
CA ILE A 576 30.40 -25.42 -36.86
C ILE A 576 30.36 -23.89 -36.64
N ILE A 577 31.19 -23.13 -37.36
CA ILE A 577 31.20 -21.66 -37.28
C ILE A 577 29.96 -21.08 -37.98
N GLU A 578 29.55 -21.67 -39.12
CA GLU A 578 28.32 -21.28 -39.83
C GLU A 578 27.06 -21.60 -39.01
N ASP A 579 26.99 -22.76 -38.35
CA ASP A 579 25.86 -23.15 -37.49
C ASP A 579 25.77 -22.35 -36.17
N GLY A 580 26.90 -21.84 -35.66
CA GLY A 580 26.96 -21.01 -34.44
C GLY A 580 26.74 -19.51 -34.65
N SER A 581 26.53 -19.07 -35.89
CA SER A 581 26.29 -17.67 -36.23
C SER A 581 24.79 -17.36 -36.10
N PRO A 582 24.35 -16.39 -35.27
CA PRO A 582 22.96 -15.97 -35.28
C PRO A 582 22.62 -15.30 -36.64
N PRO A 583 21.37 -15.37 -37.12
CA PRO A 583 20.94 -14.69 -38.34
C PRO A 583 21.07 -13.16 -38.26
#